data_AF-K7F995-F1
#
_entry.id   AF-K7F995-F1
#
_cell.length_a   1.000
_cell.length_b   1.000
_cell.length_c   1.000
_cell.angle_alpha   90.00
_cell.angle_beta   90.00
_cell.angle_gamma   90.00
#
_symmetry.space_group_name_H-M   'P 1'
#
loop_
_entity.id
_entity.type
_entity.pdbx_description
1 polymer ?
#
loop_
_entity_poly.entity_id
_entity_poly.type
_entity_poly.pdbx_seq_one_letter_code
_entity_poly.pdbx_strand_id
1 'polypeptide(L)'
;MTLKLLSLLYLAMQLGCIALINFSLGFLLAVTMVPVAAIVQPKGPKYLYAVLLVLVTPAVTLLLSIALYQELIEYPVSALECWQLFLQAVAEGLLDHYLYGSIVFPFIALFVYPCWLLLWNVLFWK
;
A
#
# COMPACT_ATOMS: atom_id res chain seq x y z
N MET A 1 18.60 -9.38 -8.70
CA MET A 1 18.52 -7.96 -9.09
C MET A 1 17.36 -7.67 -10.03
N THR A 2 17.11 -8.51 -11.03
CA THR A 2 15.99 -8.38 -11.99
C THR A 2 14.61 -8.25 -11.31
N LEU A 3 14.31 -9.06 -10.29
CA LEU A 3 13.02 -9.01 -9.60
C LEU A 3 12.78 -7.68 -8.86
N LYS A 4 13.83 -7.10 -8.25
CA LYS A 4 13.76 -5.79 -7.61
C LYS A 4 13.48 -4.71 -8.65
N LEU A 5 14.18 -4.73 -9.78
CA LEU A 5 13.97 -3.77 -10.87
C LEU A 5 12.53 -3.83 -11.41
N LEU A 6 12.03 -5.05 -11.69
CA LEU A 6 10.66 -5.24 -12.15
C LEU A 6 9.63 -4.74 -11.14
N SER A 7 9.85 -5.03 -9.85
CA SER A 7 8.96 -4.56 -8.78
C SER A 7 8.96 -3.04 -8.67
N LEU A 8 10.11 -2.38 -8.82
CA LEU A 8 10.21 -0.92 -8.79
C LEU A 8 9.59 -0.25 -10.01
N LEU A 9 9.79 -0.80 -11.21
CA LEU A 9 9.15 -0.30 -12.43
C LEU A 9 7.63 -0.40 -12.36
N TYR A 10 7.13 -1.53 -11.85
CA TYR A 10 5.71 -1.74 -11.65
C TYR A 10 5.12 -0.79 -10.60
N LEU A 11 5.83 -0.60 -9.47
CA LEU A 11 5.46 0.39 -8.45
C LEU A 11 5.41 1.81 -9.04
N ALA A 12 6.39 2.20 -9.84
CA ALA A 12 6.43 3.52 -10.49
C ALA A 12 5.25 3.72 -11.46
N MET A 13 4.95 2.72 -12.29
CA MET A 13 3.81 2.74 -13.20
C MET A 13 2.50 2.87 -12.43
N GLN A 14 2.32 2.08 -11.36
CA GLN A 14 1.14 2.13 -10.52
C GLN A 14 0.94 3.51 -9.89
N LEU A 15 1.98 4.05 -9.24
CA LEU A 15 1.91 5.39 -8.62
C LEU A 15 1.60 6.47 -9.66
N GLY A 16 2.13 6.35 -10.88
CA GLY A 16 1.79 7.20 -12.01
C GLY A 16 0.29 7.11 -12.39
N CYS A 17 -0.25 5.91 -12.55
CA CYS A 17 -1.67 5.71 -12.83
C CYS A 17 -2.57 6.27 -11.73
N ILE A 18 -2.21 6.05 -10.46
CA ILE A 18 -2.96 6.60 -9.32
C ILE A 18 -2.90 8.13 -9.34
N ALA A 19 -1.73 8.72 -9.59
CA ALA A 19 -1.59 10.17 -9.66
C ALA A 19 -2.40 10.83 -10.79
N LEU A 20 -2.62 10.13 -11.92
CA LEU A 20 -3.48 10.61 -13.01
C LEU A 20 -4.97 10.65 -12.62
N ILE A 21 -5.41 9.75 -11.74
CA ILE A 21 -6.79 9.70 -11.25
C ILE A 21 -6.97 10.65 -10.06
N ASN A 22 -6.00 10.62 -9.14
CA ASN A 22 -5.98 11.38 -7.91
C ASN A 22 -4.52 11.70 -7.55
N PHE A 23 -4.09 12.91 -7.93
CA PHE A 23 -2.71 13.36 -7.72
C PHE A 23 -2.31 13.31 -6.24
N SER A 24 -3.17 13.77 -5.34
CA SER A 24 -2.90 13.81 -3.90
C SER A 24 -2.68 12.41 -3.31
N LEU A 25 -3.51 11.44 -3.70
CA LEU A 25 -3.35 10.05 -3.29
C LEU A 25 -2.07 9.43 -3.87
N GLY A 26 -1.81 9.65 -5.16
CA GLY A 26 -0.60 9.16 -5.82
C GLY A 26 0.67 9.72 -5.16
N PHE A 27 0.68 11.00 -4.81
CA PHE A 27 1.77 11.64 -4.09
C PHE A 27 1.96 11.06 -2.68
N LEU A 28 0.89 10.92 -1.90
CA LEU A 28 0.95 10.36 -0.55
C LEU A 28 1.51 8.93 -0.55
N LEU A 29 1.04 8.08 -1.46
CA LEU A 29 1.55 6.72 -1.61
C LEU A 29 3.01 6.70 -2.09
N ALA A 30 3.40 7.63 -2.97
CA ALA A 30 4.78 7.71 -3.44
C ALA A 30 5.75 8.09 -2.30
N VAL A 31 5.41 9.11 -1.50
CA VAL A 31 6.24 9.58 -0.38
C VAL A 31 6.42 8.49 0.68
N THR A 32 5.42 7.63 0.85
CA THR A 32 5.47 6.54 1.85
C THR A 32 6.17 5.28 1.31
N MET A 33 5.82 4.82 0.10
CA MET A 33 6.28 3.53 -0.43
C MET A 33 7.66 3.59 -1.09
N VAL A 34 7.98 4.67 -1.83
CA VAL A 34 9.21 4.76 -2.64
C VAL A 34 10.49 4.70 -1.78
N PRO A 35 10.62 5.43 -0.66
CA PRO A 35 11.83 5.37 0.16
C PRO A 35 12.10 3.96 0.68
N VAL A 36 11.06 3.26 1.15
CA VAL A 36 11.19 1.90 1.67
C VAL A 36 11.56 0.93 0.55
N ALA A 37 10.90 1.01 -0.61
CA ALA A 37 11.22 0.18 -1.76
C ALA A 37 12.66 0.40 -2.28
N ALA A 38 13.19 1.62 -2.19
CA ALA A 38 14.56 1.95 -2.58
C ALA A 38 15.59 1.32 -1.62
N ILE A 39 15.40 1.50 -0.31
CA ILE A 39 16.33 1.06 0.74
C ILE A 39 16.37 -0.47 0.86
N VAL A 40 15.23 -1.13 0.73
CA VAL A 40 15.13 -2.57 0.96
C VAL A 40 15.93 -3.33 -0.08
N GLN A 41 16.82 -4.20 0.38
CA GLN A 41 17.64 -5.07 -0.45
C GLN A 41 17.63 -6.49 0.09
N PRO A 42 17.75 -7.52 -0.77
CA PRO A 42 17.96 -8.90 -0.35
C PRO A 42 19.42 -9.08 0.08
N LYS A 43 19.89 -8.21 0.99
CA LYS A 43 21.22 -8.14 1.61
C LYS A 43 21.05 -7.34 2.90
N GLY A 44 21.09 -7.96 4.08
CA GLY A 44 20.98 -7.26 5.37
C GLY A 44 19.96 -7.85 6.34
N PRO A 45 19.45 -7.05 7.31
CA PRO A 45 18.55 -7.52 8.37
C PRO A 45 17.16 -7.86 7.83
N LYS A 46 17.00 -9.12 7.42
CA LYS A 46 15.80 -9.70 6.78
C LYS A 46 14.49 -9.27 7.44
N TYR A 47 14.37 -9.44 8.75
CA TYR A 47 13.13 -9.18 9.47
C TYR A 47 12.78 -7.68 9.54
N LEU A 48 13.79 -6.80 9.66
CA LEU A 48 13.58 -5.36 9.64
C LEU A 48 13.00 -4.92 8.29
N TYR A 49 13.58 -5.39 7.18
CA TYR A 49 13.10 -5.06 5.85
C TYR A 49 11.71 -5.63 5.56
N ALA A 50 11.42 -6.84 6.06
CA ALA A 50 10.09 -7.43 5.95
C ALA A 50 9.03 -6.58 6.67
N VAL A 51 9.32 -6.14 7.91
CA VAL A 51 8.42 -5.25 8.66
C VAL A 51 8.22 -3.92 7.93
N LEU A 52 9.29 -3.27 7.47
CA LEU A 52 9.19 -2.02 6.71
C LEU A 52 8.31 -2.17 5.46
N LEU A 53 8.46 -3.27 4.71
CA LEU A 53 7.64 -3.54 3.52
C LEU A 53 6.17 -3.77 3.87
N VAL A 54 5.86 -4.45 4.99
CA VAL A 54 4.49 -4.65 5.46
C VAL A 54 3.85 -3.30 5.84
N LEU A 55 4.61 -2.44 6.54
CA LEU A 55 4.11 -1.13 6.99
C LEU A 55 3.71 -0.20 5.84
N VAL A 56 4.37 -0.32 4.69
CA VAL A 56 4.06 0.48 3.50
C VAL A 56 3.07 -0.20 2.55
N THR A 57 2.46 -1.32 2.94
CA THR A 57 1.40 -1.93 2.11
C THR A 57 0.14 -1.04 2.09
N PRO A 58 -0.62 -1.04 0.98
CA PRO A 58 -1.86 -0.26 0.87
C PRO A 58 -2.85 -0.47 2.04
N ALA A 59 -2.96 -1.71 2.53
CA ALA A 59 -3.84 -2.04 3.64
C ALA A 59 -3.38 -1.39 4.96
N VAL A 60 -2.08 -1.46 5.27
CA VAL A 60 -1.55 -0.83 6.47
C VAL A 60 -1.56 0.69 6.35
N THR A 61 -1.25 1.24 5.18
CA THR A 61 -1.34 2.69 4.95
C THR A 61 -2.77 3.20 5.09
N LEU A 62 -3.78 2.45 4.64
CA LEU A 62 -5.19 2.81 4.82
C LEU A 62 -5.57 2.78 6.30
N LEU A 63 -5.23 1.70 7.02
CA LEU A 63 -5.51 1.57 8.45
C LEU A 63 -4.86 2.71 9.25
N LEU A 64 -3.58 3.02 8.99
CA LEU A 64 -2.87 4.12 9.65
C LEU A 64 -3.45 5.48 9.28
N SER A 65 -3.90 5.67 8.04
CA SER A 65 -4.54 6.92 7.61
C SER A 65 -5.89 7.13 8.29
N ILE A 66 -6.67 6.06 8.48
CA ILE A 66 -7.93 6.12 9.25
C ILE A 66 -7.63 6.50 10.69
N ALA A 67 -6.68 5.83 11.35
CA ALA A 67 -6.29 6.16 12.71
C ALA A 67 -5.81 7.62 12.83
N LEU A 68 -4.93 8.06 11.93
CA LEU A 68 -4.42 9.43 11.89
C LEU A 68 -5.54 10.44 11.67
N TYR A 69 -6.48 10.16 10.76
CA TYR A 69 -7.62 11.02 10.50
C TYR A 69 -8.48 11.21 11.76
N GLN A 70 -8.78 10.13 12.47
CA GLN A 70 -9.56 10.14 13.71
C GLN A 70 -8.88 10.97 14.81
N GLU A 71 -7.55 10.84 14.95
CA GLU A 71 -6.75 11.70 15.84
C GLU A 71 -6.82 13.18 15.42
N LEU A 72 -6.74 13.48 14.12
CA LEU A 72 -6.78 14.85 13.59
C LEU A 72 -8.11 15.55 13.82
N ILE A 73 -9.22 14.80 13.85
CA ILE A 73 -10.56 15.34 14.14
C ILE A 73 -10.91 15.28 15.63
N GLU A 74 -9.92 15.03 16.49
CA GLU A 74 -10.06 14.97 17.95
C GLU A 74 -11.06 13.90 18.44
N TYR A 75 -11.27 12.84 17.64
CA TYR A 75 -12.11 11.70 17.98
C TYR A 75 -11.28 10.41 17.99
N PRO A 76 -10.41 10.21 19.00
CA PRO A 76 -9.55 9.03 19.06
C PRO A 76 -10.40 7.76 19.18
N VAL A 77 -10.17 6.82 18.26
CA VAL A 77 -10.88 5.54 18.21
C VAL A 77 -10.04 4.44 18.84
N SER A 78 -10.70 3.47 19.47
CA SER A 78 -10.04 2.25 19.91
C SER A 78 -9.53 1.42 18.71
N ALA A 79 -8.60 0.50 18.97
CA ALA A 79 -8.07 -0.38 17.92
C ALA A 79 -9.17 -1.21 17.23
N LEU A 80 -10.20 -1.62 17.98
CA LEU A 80 -11.32 -2.39 17.44
C LEU A 80 -12.21 -1.52 16.53
N GLU A 81 -12.50 -0.29 16.93
CA GLU A 81 -13.28 0.66 16.12
C GLU A 81 -12.51 1.05 14.85
N CYS A 82 -11.20 1.30 14.95
CA CYS A 82 -10.35 1.54 13.79
C CYS A 82 -10.37 0.35 12.81
N TRP A 83 -10.34 -0.87 13.33
CA TRP A 83 -10.47 -2.08 12.51
C TRP A 83 -11.84 -2.17 11.81
N GLN A 84 -12.93 -1.80 12.50
CA GLN A 84 -14.27 -1.76 11.90
C GLN A 84 -14.36 -0.71 10.80
N LEU A 85 -13.86 0.51 11.04
CA LEU A 85 -13.79 1.58 10.03
C LEU A 85 -12.98 1.17 8.80
N PHE A 86 -11.86 0.45 9.01
CA PHE A 86 -11.08 -0.12 7.93
C PHE A 86 -11.90 -1.11 7.09
N LEU A 87 -12.56 -2.07 7.73
CA LEU A 87 -13.40 -3.04 7.01
C LEU A 87 -14.56 -2.35 6.26
N GLN A 88 -15.15 -1.32 6.85
CA GLN A 88 -16.20 -0.53 6.21
C GLN A 88 -15.67 0.19 4.96
N ALA A 89 -14.52 0.87 5.05
CA ALA A 89 -13.90 1.54 3.91
C ALA A 89 -13.57 0.56 2.77
N VAL A 90 -13.13 -0.65 3.09
CA VAL A 90 -12.91 -1.70 2.08
C VAL A 90 -14.23 -2.15 1.44
N ALA A 91 -15.29 -2.34 2.24
CA ALA A 91 -16.59 -2.76 1.74
C ALA A 91 -17.24 -1.69 0.84
N GLU A 92 -17.16 -0.42 1.22
CA GLU A 92 -17.63 0.71 0.41
C GLU A 92 -16.88 0.79 -0.92
N GLY A 93 -15.55 0.65 -0.90
CA GLY A 93 -14.75 0.61 -2.13
C GLY A 93 -15.12 -0.54 -3.07
N LEU A 94 -15.47 -1.71 -2.53
CA LEU A 94 -15.97 -2.85 -3.32
C LEU A 94 -17.37 -2.60 -3.89
N LEU A 95 -18.25 -2.00 -3.11
CA LEU A 95 -19.61 -1.67 -3.54
C LEU A 95 -19.59 -0.60 -4.64
N ASP A 96 -18.82 0.46 -4.48
CA ASP A 96 -18.64 1.50 -5.49
C ASP A 96 -18.07 0.90 -6.79
N HIS A 97 -17.10 -0.01 -6.68
CA HIS A 97 -16.58 -0.72 -7.84
C HIS A 97 -17.68 -1.52 -8.57
N TYR A 98 -18.50 -2.27 -7.82
CA TYR A 98 -19.61 -3.05 -8.37
C TYR A 98 -20.65 -2.16 -9.07
N LEU A 99 -20.99 -1.01 -8.47
CA LEU A 99 -22.01 -0.09 -8.98
C LEU A 99 -21.54 0.73 -10.19
N TYR A 100 -20.29 1.17 -10.20
CA TYR A 100 -19.76 2.06 -11.24
C TYR A 100 -18.99 1.33 -12.37
N GLY A 101 -18.86 0.00 -12.30
CA GLY A 101 -18.35 -0.84 -13.39
C GLY A 101 -16.88 -0.61 -13.77
N SER A 102 -16.09 0.00 -12.87
CA SER A 102 -14.71 0.40 -13.19
C SER A 102 -13.72 -0.76 -13.04
N ILE A 103 -13.35 -1.38 -14.16
CA ILE A 103 -12.31 -2.42 -14.31
C ILE A 103 -10.96 -2.04 -13.63
N VAL A 104 -10.72 -0.76 -13.31
CA VAL A 104 -9.48 -0.28 -12.67
C VAL A 104 -9.25 -0.89 -11.27
N PHE A 105 -10.31 -1.26 -10.54
CA PHE A 105 -10.17 -1.78 -9.16
C PHE A 105 -9.55 -3.19 -9.05
N PRO A 106 -9.95 -4.21 -9.85
CA PRO A 106 -9.23 -5.48 -9.90
C PRO A 106 -7.80 -5.32 -10.42
N PHE A 107 -7.55 -4.30 -11.26
CA PHE A 107 -6.19 -3.93 -11.61
C PHE A 107 -5.45 -3.31 -10.43
N ILE A 108 -6.03 -2.42 -9.62
CA ILE A 108 -5.43 -1.92 -8.37
C ILE A 108 -5.13 -3.07 -7.39
N ALA A 109 -6.04 -4.05 -7.29
CA ALA A 109 -5.83 -5.27 -6.52
C ALA A 109 -4.67 -6.15 -7.08
N LEU A 110 -4.52 -6.23 -8.41
CA LEU A 110 -3.35 -6.78 -9.08
C LEU A 110 -2.10 -5.91 -8.86
N PHE A 111 -2.24 -4.59 -8.74
CA PHE A 111 -1.14 -3.65 -8.57
C PHE A 111 -0.64 -3.56 -7.12
N VAL A 112 -1.29 -4.21 -6.13
CA VAL A 112 -0.71 -4.36 -4.77
C VAL A 112 0.52 -5.29 -4.77
N TYR A 113 0.82 -5.96 -5.89
CA TYR A 113 1.92 -6.94 -6.02
C TYR A 113 3.37 -6.44 -5.85
N PRO A 114 3.79 -5.19 -6.14
CA PRO A 114 5.22 -4.86 -6.14
C PRO A 114 5.82 -4.89 -4.73
N CYS A 115 5.06 -4.48 -3.71
CA CYS A 115 5.50 -4.58 -2.31
C CYS A 115 5.59 -6.04 -1.86
N TRP A 116 4.66 -6.91 -2.31
CA TRP A 116 4.71 -8.35 -2.05
C TRP A 116 5.85 -9.05 -2.77
N LEU A 117 6.16 -8.67 -4.01
CA LEU A 117 7.31 -9.20 -4.75
C LEU A 117 8.63 -8.80 -4.07
N LEU A 118 8.75 -7.55 -3.60
CA LEU A 118 9.89 -7.11 -2.79
C LEU A 118 9.95 -7.88 -1.46
N LEU A 119 8.80 -8.13 -0.82
CA LEU A 119 8.74 -8.88 0.44
C LEU A 119 9.19 -10.32 0.23
N TRP A 120 8.73 -10.99 -0.83
CA TRP A 120 9.20 -12.32 -1.20
C TRP A 120 10.69 -12.34 -1.51
N ASN A 121 11.20 -11.32 -2.21
CA ASN A 121 12.63 -11.19 -2.47
C ASN A 121 13.43 -11.11 -1.16
N VAL A 122 12.92 -10.41 -0.15
CA VAL A 122 13.54 -10.30 1.19
C VAL A 122 13.33 -11.56 2.03
N LEU A 123 12.20 -12.26 1.90
CA LEU A 123 11.90 -13.43 2.73
C LEU A 123 12.54 -14.72 2.20
N PHE A 124 12.82 -14.80 0.90
CA PHE A 124 13.27 -16.05 0.26
C PHE A 124 14.62 -15.94 -0.46
N TRP A 125 15.33 -14.81 -0.35
CA TRP A 125 16.74 -14.78 -0.74
C TRP A 125 17.55 -15.79 0.09
N LYS A 126 18.44 -16.51 -0.60
CA LYS A 126 19.46 -17.39 -0.03
C LYS A 126 20.74 -16.60 0.19
#